data_AF-A0A426U8M9-F1
#
_entry.id   AF-A0A426U8M9-F1
#
_cell.length_a   1.000
_cell.length_b   1.000
_cell.length_c   1.000
_cell.angle_alpha   90.00
_cell.angle_beta   90.00
_cell.angle_gamma   90.00
#
_symmetry.space_group_name_H-M   'P 1'
#
loop_
_entity.id
_entity.type
_entity.pdbx_description
1 polymer ?
#
loop_
_entity_poly.entity_id
_entity_poly.type
_entity_poly.pdbx_seq_one_letter_code
_entity_poly.pdbx_strand_id
1 'polypeptide(L)' 'MQPPTDPAARLRLLEVWLPFVQAESERYGWQLAGPELEQLILLAAPRLYTAANPLTARAIIWHYRQQLHHN' A
#
# COMPACT_ATOMS: atom_id res chain seq x y z
N MET A 1 -1.84 -14.98 -2.86
CA MET A 1 -3.15 -14.43 -3.29
C MET A 1 -2.86 -13.42 -4.39
N GLN A 2 -3.56 -13.48 -5.53
CA GLN A 2 -3.27 -12.64 -6.70
C GLN A 2 -3.74 -11.19 -6.48
N PRO A 3 -2.99 -10.18 -6.99
CA PRO A 3 -3.47 -8.81 -7.06
C PRO A 3 -4.77 -8.72 -7.89
N PRO A 4 -5.60 -7.68 -7.69
CA PRO A 4 -6.81 -7.51 -8.49
C PRO A 4 -6.44 -7.49 -9.98
N THR A 5 -6.93 -8.48 -10.73
CA THR A 5 -6.75 -8.60 -12.18
C THR A 5 -7.69 -7.69 -12.97
N ASP A 6 -8.75 -7.19 -12.32
CA ASP A 6 -9.65 -6.18 -12.90
C ASP A 6 -9.00 -4.78 -12.84
N PRO A 7 -8.80 -4.10 -13.99
CA PRO A 7 -8.24 -2.77 -14.05
C PRO A 7 -9.04 -1.73 -13.24
N ALA A 8 -10.37 -1.87 -13.18
CA ALA A 8 -11.22 -0.92 -12.46
C ALA A 8 -11.08 -1.08 -10.93
N ALA A 9 -11.06 -2.32 -10.44
CA ALA A 9 -10.77 -2.62 -9.03
C ALA A 9 -9.37 -2.15 -8.62
N ARG A 10 -8.38 -2.32 -9.49
CA ARG A 10 -7.01 -1.81 -9.27
C ARG A 10 -6.99 -0.29 -9.14
N LEU A 11 -7.65 0.42 -10.05
CA LEU A 11 -7.66 1.89 -10.05
C LEU A 11 -8.30 2.42 -8.76
N ARG A 12 -9.47 1.91 -8.38
CA ARG A 12 -10.17 2.30 -7.15
C ARG A 12 -9.35 2.05 -5.89
N LEU A 13 -8.63 0.92 -5.84
CA LEU A 13 -7.73 0.63 -4.73
C LEU A 13 -6.64 1.69 -4.62
N LEU A 14 -5.99 2.04 -5.74
CA LEU A 14 -4.95 3.06 -5.75
C LEU A 14 -5.52 4.43 -5.39
N GLU A 15 -6.66 4.83 -5.94
CA GLU A 15 -7.31 6.11 -5.59
C GLU A 15 -7.61 6.24 -4.09
N VAL A 16 -8.02 5.15 -3.45
CA VAL A 16 -8.33 5.14 -2.00
C VAL A 16 -7.06 5.16 -1.15
N TRP A 17 -6.05 4.37 -1.49
CA TRP A 17 -4.91 4.12 -0.61
C TRP A 17 -3.67 4.95 -0.92
N LEU A 18 -3.52 5.45 -2.15
CA LEU A 18 -2.34 6.21 -2.57
C LEU A 18 -2.11 7.47 -1.71
N PRO A 19 -3.12 8.31 -1.40
CA PRO A 19 -2.92 9.47 -0.53
C PRO A 19 -2.44 9.08 0.87
N PHE A 20 -2.97 7.98 1.41
CA PHE A 20 -2.57 7.47 2.71
C PHE A 20 -1.12 6.99 2.69
N VAL A 21 -0.76 6.11 1.77
CA VAL A 21 0.60 5.54 1.70
C VAL A 21 1.64 6.60 1.36
N GLN A 22 1.29 7.59 0.51
CA GLN A 22 2.16 8.72 0.23
C GLN A 22 2.41 9.56 1.48
N ALA A 23 1.38 9.92 2.24
CA ALA A 23 1.54 10.66 3.49
C ALA A 23 2.40 9.92 4.51
N GLU A 24 2.29 8.59 4.58
CA GLU A 24 3.12 7.75 5.43
C GLU A 24 4.58 7.69 4.94
N SER A 25 4.80 7.61 3.62
CA SER A 25 6.11 7.67 2.98
C SER A 25 6.82 8.99 3.29
N GLU A 26 6.12 10.12 3.16
CA GLU A 26 6.64 11.45 3.48
C GLU A 26 6.90 11.59 4.99
N ARG A 27 5.95 11.17 5.83
CA ARG A 27 6.05 11.25 7.30
C ARG A 27 7.25 10.50 7.85
N TYR A 28 7.55 9.33 7.29
CA TYR A 28 8.63 8.47 7.76
C TYR A 28 9.89 8.52 6.89
N GLY A 29 9.93 9.42 5.90
CA GLY A 29 11.11 9.64 5.05
C GLY A 29 11.47 8.44 4.17
N TRP A 30 10.50 7.67 3.69
CA TRP A 30 10.79 6.50 2.85
C TRP A 30 11.21 6.86 1.44
N GLN A 31 10.88 8.06 0.96
CA GLN A 31 11.26 8.58 -0.35
C GLN A 31 10.84 7.67 -1.52
N LEU A 32 9.74 6.91 -1.35
CA LEU A 32 9.23 6.02 -2.39
C LEU A 32 8.69 6.83 -3.58
N ALA A 33 9.08 6.42 -4.79
CA ALA A 33 8.55 6.92 -6.04
C ALA A 33 7.14 6.37 -6.32
N GLY A 34 6.41 7.01 -7.24
CA GLY A 34 5.06 6.61 -7.64
C GLY A 34 4.89 5.10 -7.91
N PRO A 35 5.76 4.48 -8.74
CA PRO A 35 5.68 3.04 -9.01
C PRO A 35 5.89 2.15 -7.77
N GLU A 36 6.74 2.58 -6.84
CA GLU A 36 7.04 1.82 -5.61
C GLU A 36 5.87 1.91 -4.62
N LEU A 37 5.22 3.08 -4.54
CA LEU A 37 3.99 3.26 -3.76
C LEU A 37 2.86 2.38 -4.31
N GLU A 38 2.67 2.37 -5.64
CA GLU A 38 1.69 1.49 -6.27
C GLU A 38 1.97 0.02 -5.98
N GLN A 39 3.21 -0.43 -6.15
CA GLN A 39 3.60 -1.81 -5.88
C GLN A 39 3.35 -2.20 -4.42
N LEU A 40 3.68 -1.32 -3.48
CA LEU A 40 3.42 -1.52 -2.05
C LEU A 40 1.92 -1.67 -1.76
N ILE A 41 1.09 -0.82 -2.34
CA ILE A 41 -0.38 -0.89 -2.19
C ILE A 41 -0.92 -2.20 -2.78
N LEU A 42 -0.46 -2.59 -3.97
CA LEU A 42 -0.93 -3.79 -4.64
C LEU A 42 -0.55 -5.07 -3.89
N LEU A 43 0.65 -5.12 -3.32
CA LEU A 43 1.08 -6.24 -2.47
C LEU A 43 0.29 -6.31 -1.16
N ALA A 44 0.03 -5.16 -0.55
CA ALA A 44 -0.73 -5.05 0.69
C ALA A 44 -2.25 -5.19 0.49
N ALA A 45 -2.76 -5.10 -0.74
CA ALA A 45 -4.19 -4.97 -1.06
C ALA A 45 -5.10 -5.94 -0.30
N PRO A 46 -4.83 -7.27 -0.27
CA PRO A 46 -5.71 -8.22 0.41
C PRO A 46 -5.83 -7.97 1.92
N ARG A 47 -4.78 -7.41 2.54
CA ARG A 47 -4.76 -7.09 3.97
C ARG A 47 -5.31 -5.70 4.24
N LEU A 48 -5.08 -4.73 3.35
CA LEU A 48 -5.63 -3.38 3.48
C LEU A 48 -7.17 -3.40 3.52
N TYR A 49 -7.83 -4.30 2.79
CA TYR A 49 -9.29 -4.48 2.88
C TYR A 49 -9.78 -4.93 4.26
N THR A 50 -8.91 -5.50 5.09
CA THR A 50 -9.25 -5.93 6.47
C THR A 50 -8.93 -4.86 7.51
N ALA A 51 -8.34 -3.72 7.12
CA ALA A 51 -7.97 -2.67 8.05
C ALA A 51 -9.22 -1.91 8.52
N ALA A 52 -9.63 -2.13 9.77
CA ALA A 52 -10.78 -1.45 10.37
C ALA A 52 -10.47 -0.02 10.85
N ASN A 53 -9.18 0.36 10.92
CA ASN A 53 -8.75 1.67 11.39
C ASN A 53 -7.38 2.07 10.79
N PRO A 54 -7.01 3.37 10.86
CA PRO A 54 -5.75 3.86 10.29
C PRO A 54 -4.48 3.24 10.90
N LEU A 55 -4.51 2.84 12.18
CA LEU A 55 -3.36 2.21 12.84
C LEU A 55 -3.08 0.83 12.26
N THR A 56 -4.11 0.02 12.04
CA THR A 56 -4.00 -1.29 11.39
C THR A 56 -3.51 -1.15 9.96
N ALA A 57 -4.05 -0.18 9.20
CA ALA A 57 -3.58 0.09 7.84
C ALA A 57 -2.08 0.45 7.82
N ARG A 58 -1.63 1.31 8.73
CA ARG A 58 -0.20 1.67 8.86
C ARG A 58 0.68 0.46 9.16
N ALA A 59 0.27 -0.39 10.10
CA ALA A 59 1.01 -1.59 10.44
C ALA A 59 1.16 -2.55 9.26
N ILE A 60 0.10 -2.71 8.45
CA ILE A 60 0.13 -3.50 7.22
C ILE A 60 1.14 -2.90 6.23
N ILE A 61 1.05 -1.60 5.94
CA ILE A 61 1.96 -0.92 5.00
C ILE A 61 3.42 -1.06 5.44
N TRP A 62 3.72 -0.90 6.73
CA TRP A 62 5.07 -1.12 7.26
C TRP A 62 5.57 -2.54 7.02
N HIS A 63 4.75 -3.54 7.31
CA HIS A 63 5.12 -4.94 7.13
C HIS A 63 5.49 -5.25 5.67
N TYR A 64 4.66 -4.81 4.72
CA TYR A 64 4.91 -5.05 3.30
C TYR A 64 6.08 -4.22 2.75
N ARG A 65 6.31 -3.00 3.26
CA ARG A 65 7.50 -2.22 2.92
C ARG A 65 8.79 -2.93 3.34
N GLN A 66 8.82 -3.47 4.56
CA GLN A 66 9.99 -4.22 5.06
C GLN A 66 10.27 -5.45 4.19
N GLN A 67 9.22 -6.14 3.72
CA GLN A 67 9.37 -7.25 2.78
C GLN A 67 9.94 -6.82 1.43
N LEU A 68 9.50 -5.67 0.90
CA LEU A 68 10.03 -5.12 -0.37
C LEU A 68 11.50 -4.74 -0.28
N HIS A 69 11.99 -4.30 0.89
CA HIS A 69 13.40 -3.95 1.08
C HIS A 69 14.31 -5.18 1.29
N HIS A 70 13.74 -6.36 1.57
CA HIS A 70 14.51 -7.58 1.84
C HIS A 70 14.65 -8.51 0.61
N ASN A 71 14.04 -8.15 -0.51
CA ASN A 71 14.14 -8.81 -1.81
C ASN A 71 15.01 -7.99 -2.76
#